data_AF-A0A9D1XQ78-F1
#
_entry.id   AF-A0A9D1XQ78-F1
#
_cell.length_a   1.000
_cell.length_b   1.000
_cell.length_c   1.000
_cell.angle_alpha   90.00
_cell.angle_beta   90.00
_cell.angle_gamma   90.00
#
_symmetry.space_group_name_H-M   'P 1'
#
loop_
_entity.id
_entity.type
_entity.pdbx_description
1 polymer ?
#
loop_
_entity_poly.entity_id
_entity_poly.type
_entity_poly.pdbx_seq_one_letter_code
_entity_poly.pdbx_strand_id
1 'polypeptide(L)'
;MGRRSQIYIRYDKSGLIAYHFQWNYGEKMISRAKQIIEFVDKSKEYPSLLDDKNIRKKLKKAAEVNSDTHDIELVHDITEESRKFESFKTLKINDVFDYDNNDGRLYIDVRNDKIKYCFMSCNNEGNPMTAEEYMNWDYAENWREHLNKEEIKYTEKNFNTINSLAALMTKEELNNFINGDYSNSFKND
;
A
#
# COMPACT_ATOMS: atom_id res chain seq x y z
N MET A 1 10.63 -15.67 11.86
CA MET A 1 9.36 -14.92 11.73
C MET A 1 9.31 -14.35 10.33
N GLY A 2 8.16 -14.40 9.66
CA GLY A 2 8.02 -13.81 8.33
C GLY A 2 8.16 -12.30 8.41
N ARG A 3 8.45 -11.64 7.28
CA ARG A 3 8.39 -10.19 7.16
C ARG A 3 7.42 -9.84 6.03
N ARG A 4 6.16 -10.18 6.28
CA ARG A 4 5.05 -10.14 5.33
C ARG A 4 4.30 -8.84 5.48
N SER A 5 3.82 -8.31 4.37
CA SER A 5 3.01 -7.09 4.40
C SER A 5 1.93 -7.08 3.36
N GLN A 6 0.97 -6.19 3.58
CA GLN A 6 -0.11 -5.91 2.66
C GLN A 6 -0.07 -4.46 2.22
N ILE A 7 -0.31 -4.23 0.93
CA ILE A 7 -0.46 -2.89 0.37
C ILE A 7 -1.85 -2.78 -0.24
N TYR A 8 -2.60 -1.78 0.21
CA TYR A 8 -3.93 -1.44 -0.26
C TYR A 8 -3.93 -0.07 -0.90
N ILE A 9 -4.37 0.00 -2.16
CA ILE A 9 -4.44 1.26 -2.92
C ILE A 9 -5.89 1.45 -3.36
N ARG A 10 -6.58 2.44 -2.79
CA ARG A 10 -7.88 2.89 -3.27
C ARG A 10 -7.70 4.03 -4.25
N TYR A 11 -8.40 3.97 -5.37
CA TYR A 11 -8.49 5.04 -6.36
C TYR A 11 -9.95 5.29 -6.75
N ASP A 12 -10.21 6.44 -7.38
CA ASP A 12 -11.57 6.92 -7.65
C ASP A 12 -12.42 5.91 -8.47
N LYS A 13 -13.75 5.96 -8.24
CA LYS A 13 -14.80 4.98 -8.66
C LYS A 13 -14.75 3.58 -8.01
N SER A 14 -14.31 3.51 -6.76
CA SER A 14 -14.35 2.28 -5.91
C SER A 14 -13.39 1.17 -6.34
N GLY A 15 -12.28 1.53 -6.98
CA GLY A 15 -11.21 0.61 -7.32
C GLY A 15 -10.26 0.34 -6.14
N LEU A 16 -9.87 -0.92 -5.97
CA LEU A 16 -8.96 -1.40 -4.95
C LEU A 16 -7.91 -2.29 -5.60
N ILE A 17 -6.65 -1.98 -5.34
CA ILE A 17 -5.54 -2.92 -5.49
C ILE A 17 -5.20 -3.40 -4.08
N ALA A 18 -5.17 -4.72 -3.88
CA ALA A 18 -4.81 -5.34 -2.61
C ALA A 18 -3.76 -6.41 -2.87
N TYR A 19 -2.56 -6.19 -2.34
CA TYR A 19 -1.40 -7.04 -2.57
C TYR A 19 -0.85 -7.58 -1.26
N HIS A 20 -0.55 -8.87 -1.25
CA HIS A 20 0.18 -9.55 -0.19
C HIS A 20 1.61 -9.85 -0.65
N PHE A 21 2.58 -9.57 0.22
CA PHE A 21 4.01 -9.73 -0.04
C PHE A 21 4.65 -10.61 1.03
N GLN A 22 5.59 -11.49 0.64
CA GLN A 22 6.30 -12.37 1.58
C GLN A 22 7.49 -11.70 2.28
N TRP A 23 8.22 -10.82 1.58
CA TRP A 23 9.45 -10.18 2.07
C TRP A 23 9.44 -8.68 1.82
N ASN A 24 8.36 -8.03 2.22
CA ASN A 24 8.22 -6.58 2.14
C ASN A 24 7.97 -6.02 3.54
N TYR A 25 8.94 -5.27 4.04
CA TYR A 25 8.99 -4.74 5.40
C TYR A 25 9.95 -3.56 5.40
N GLY A 26 10.02 -2.82 6.51
CA GLY A 26 11.01 -1.77 6.71
C GLY A 26 11.21 -0.88 5.48
N GLU A 27 12.46 -0.68 5.11
CA GLU A 27 12.90 0.17 4.01
C GLU A 27 12.34 -0.26 2.64
N LYS A 28 12.11 -1.57 2.43
CA LYS A 28 11.47 -2.07 1.21
C LYS A 28 10.05 -1.54 1.09
N MET A 29 9.28 -1.61 2.19
CA MET A 29 7.90 -1.13 2.22
C MET A 29 7.83 0.39 2.04
N ILE A 30 8.78 1.12 2.61
CA ILE A 30 8.92 2.58 2.40
C ILE A 30 9.22 2.92 0.95
N SER A 31 10.15 2.20 0.31
CA SER A 31 10.47 2.40 -1.11
C SER A 31 9.26 2.19 -2.01
N ARG A 32 8.49 1.11 -1.78
CA ARG A 32 7.24 0.85 -2.52
C ARG A 32 6.20 1.94 -2.31
N ALA A 33 6.01 2.38 -1.06
CA ALA A 33 5.08 3.46 -0.75
C ALA A 33 5.42 4.73 -1.56
N LYS A 34 6.70 5.11 -1.55
CA LYS A 34 7.20 6.26 -2.31
C LYS A 34 6.96 6.09 -3.81
N GLN A 35 7.27 4.93 -4.38
CA GLN A 35 7.09 4.67 -5.81
C GLN A 35 5.63 4.75 -6.24
N ILE A 36 4.72 4.19 -5.45
CA ILE A 36 3.27 4.23 -5.70
C ILE A 36 2.77 5.67 -5.61
N ILE A 37 3.15 6.39 -4.55
CA ILE A 37 2.72 7.77 -4.33
C ILE A 37 3.24 8.69 -5.46
N GLU A 38 4.50 8.58 -5.88
CA GLU A 38 5.03 9.33 -7.02
C GLU A 38 4.33 9.00 -8.34
N PHE A 39 4.02 7.72 -8.57
CA PHE A 39 3.30 7.30 -9.78
C PHE A 39 1.91 7.95 -9.82
N VAL A 40 1.18 7.87 -8.71
CA VAL A 40 -0.15 8.47 -8.58
C VAL A 40 -0.08 9.98 -8.70
N ASP A 41 0.87 10.62 -8.03
CA ASP A 41 1.01 12.08 -8.05
C ASP A 41 1.25 12.61 -9.47
N LYS A 42 2.15 11.96 -10.23
CA LYS A 42 2.36 12.27 -11.66
C LYS A 42 1.12 12.04 -12.52
N SER A 43 0.24 11.12 -12.13
CA SER A 43 -1.00 10.87 -12.86
C SER A 43 -2.10 11.91 -12.59
N LYS A 44 -1.98 12.73 -11.54
CA LYS A 44 -2.96 13.80 -11.21
C LYS A 44 -3.03 14.90 -12.26
N GLU A 45 -1.99 15.09 -13.07
CA GLU A 45 -2.04 16.03 -14.20
C GLU A 45 -3.19 15.69 -15.18
N TYR A 46 -3.67 14.45 -15.13
CA TYR A 46 -4.81 13.98 -15.92
C TYR A 46 -5.64 12.99 -15.07
N PRO A 47 -6.57 13.47 -14.22
CA PRO A 47 -7.25 12.63 -13.22
C PRO A 47 -8.03 11.43 -13.81
N SER A 48 -8.51 11.55 -15.06
CA SER A 48 -9.13 10.45 -15.80
C SER A 48 -8.18 9.33 -16.19
N LEU A 49 -6.86 9.49 -16.03
CA LEU A 49 -5.87 8.45 -16.29
C LEU A 49 -5.98 7.30 -15.30
N LEU A 50 -6.32 7.51 -14.03
CA LEU A 50 -6.48 6.39 -13.11
C LEU A 50 -7.71 5.51 -13.45
N ASP A 51 -8.69 6.09 -14.15
CA ASP A 51 -9.81 5.36 -14.76
C ASP A 51 -9.42 4.62 -16.06
N ASP A 52 -8.22 4.84 -16.61
CA ASP A 52 -7.72 4.11 -17.78
C ASP A 52 -7.13 2.75 -17.39
N LYS A 53 -7.57 1.68 -18.06
CA LYS A 53 -7.16 0.30 -17.79
C LYS A 53 -5.64 0.08 -17.93
N ASN A 54 -4.98 0.75 -18.88
CA ASN A 54 -3.55 0.62 -19.10
C ASN A 54 -2.75 1.32 -17.99
N ILE A 55 -3.22 2.47 -17.53
CA ILE A 55 -2.61 3.17 -16.39
C ILE A 55 -2.78 2.37 -15.11
N ARG A 56 -3.96 1.78 -14.87
CA ARG A 56 -4.15 0.83 -13.74
C ARG A 56 -3.16 -0.33 -13.81
N LYS A 57 -2.95 -0.91 -14.98
CA LYS A 57 -1.96 -1.97 -15.18
C LYS A 57 -0.54 -1.50 -14.86
N LYS A 58 -0.19 -0.26 -15.21
CA LYS A 58 1.10 0.35 -14.86
C LYS A 58 1.23 0.62 -13.36
N LEU A 59 0.17 1.10 -12.69
CA LEU A 59 0.14 1.30 -11.24
C LEU A 59 0.35 -0.04 -10.51
N LYS A 60 -0.35 -1.09 -10.93
CA LYS A 60 -0.14 -2.46 -10.45
C LYS A 60 1.33 -2.88 -10.57
N LYS A 61 1.95 -2.69 -11.74
CA LYS A 61 3.37 -2.97 -11.95
C LYS A 61 4.31 -2.10 -11.13
N ALA A 62 3.98 -0.83 -10.92
CA ALA A 62 4.76 0.06 -10.06
C ALA A 62 4.74 -0.39 -8.59
N ALA A 63 3.63 -0.97 -8.12
CA ALA A 63 3.55 -1.52 -6.77
C ALA A 63 4.32 -2.86 -6.62
N GLU A 64 4.40 -3.67 -7.67
CA GLU A 64 5.13 -4.96 -7.67
C GLU A 64 6.66 -4.80 -7.65
N VAL A 65 7.21 -3.76 -8.30
CA VAL A 65 8.65 -3.54 -8.42
C VAL A 65 9.18 -2.69 -7.27
N ASN A 66 10.35 -3.02 -6.72
CA ASN A 66 11.04 -2.14 -5.76
C ASN A 66 12.30 -1.58 -6.43
N SER A 67 12.28 -0.29 -6.77
CA SER A 67 13.39 0.32 -7.50
C SER A 67 14.65 0.49 -6.66
N ASP A 68 14.54 0.81 -5.37
CA ASP A 68 15.71 1.12 -4.55
C ASP A 68 16.49 -0.15 -4.17
N THR A 69 15.78 -1.24 -3.89
CA THR A 69 16.39 -2.54 -3.56
C THR A 69 16.64 -3.42 -4.78
N HIS A 70 16.25 -2.96 -5.99
CA HIS A 70 16.37 -3.69 -7.25
C HIS A 70 15.76 -5.10 -7.18
N ASP A 71 14.65 -5.22 -6.44
CA ASP A 71 14.04 -6.49 -6.08
C ASP A 71 12.68 -6.67 -6.76
N ILE A 72 12.42 -7.90 -7.20
CA ILE A 72 11.13 -8.33 -7.76
C ILE A 72 10.59 -9.40 -6.83
N GLU A 73 9.63 -9.00 -6.01
CA GLU A 73 8.99 -9.88 -5.04
C GLU A 73 7.81 -10.62 -5.67
N LEU A 74 7.59 -11.86 -5.24
CA LEU A 74 6.37 -12.59 -5.60
C LEU A 74 5.19 -11.95 -4.87
N VAL A 75 4.39 -11.22 -5.64
CA VAL A 75 3.18 -10.55 -5.15
C VAL A 75 1.97 -11.44 -5.38
N HIS A 76 1.12 -11.53 -4.37
CA HIS A 76 -0.16 -12.19 -4.46
C HIS A 76 -1.29 -11.16 -4.53
N ASP A 77 -2.06 -11.15 -5.62
CA ASP A 77 -3.21 -10.24 -5.81
C ASP A 77 -4.42 -10.79 -5.03
N ILE A 78 -4.66 -10.22 -3.84
CA ILE A 78 -5.76 -10.63 -2.96
C ILE A 78 -7.09 -10.39 -3.67
N THR A 79 -7.23 -9.34 -4.47
CA THR A 79 -8.49 -9.09 -5.20
C THR A 79 -8.76 -10.16 -6.25
N GLU A 80 -7.73 -10.65 -6.93
CA GLU A 80 -7.86 -11.74 -7.90
C GLU A 80 -8.19 -13.06 -7.21
N GLU A 81 -7.56 -13.34 -6.09
CA GLU A 81 -7.88 -14.48 -5.26
C GLU A 81 -9.34 -14.44 -4.79
N SER A 82 -9.78 -13.33 -4.19
CA SER A 82 -11.16 -13.16 -3.76
C SER A 82 -12.16 -13.31 -4.90
N ARG A 83 -11.86 -12.84 -6.12
CA ARG A 83 -12.70 -13.09 -7.33
C ARG A 83 -12.82 -14.57 -7.67
N LYS A 84 -11.73 -15.35 -7.57
CA LYS A 84 -11.78 -16.80 -7.80
C LYS A 84 -12.64 -17.50 -6.74
N PHE A 85 -12.55 -17.03 -5.50
CA PHE A 85 -13.34 -17.55 -4.39
C PHE A 85 -14.77 -17.01 -4.31
N GLU A 86 -15.15 -15.91 -4.99
CA GLU A 86 -16.57 -15.47 -5.09
C GLU A 86 -17.49 -16.53 -5.73
N SER A 87 -16.92 -17.48 -6.49
CA SER A 87 -17.64 -18.69 -6.93
C SER A 87 -18.14 -19.56 -5.74
N PHE A 88 -17.55 -19.37 -4.55
CA PHE A 88 -18.06 -19.74 -3.24
C PHE A 88 -18.62 -18.48 -2.56
N LYS A 89 -19.96 -18.31 -2.62
CA LYS A 89 -20.78 -17.12 -2.27
C LYS A 89 -20.62 -16.45 -0.88
N THR A 90 -19.52 -16.61 -0.15
CA THR A 90 -19.43 -16.25 1.27
C THR A 90 -18.29 -15.33 1.67
N LEU A 91 -17.32 -15.03 0.80
CA LEU A 91 -16.32 -14.01 1.14
C LEU A 91 -16.96 -12.62 1.05
N LYS A 92 -17.09 -11.95 2.19
CA LYS A 92 -17.52 -10.56 2.22
C LYS A 92 -16.37 -9.71 1.74
N ILE A 93 -16.66 -8.61 1.08
CA ILE A 93 -15.65 -7.69 0.55
C ILE A 93 -14.67 -7.15 1.62
N ASN A 94 -15.10 -7.17 2.88
CA ASN A 94 -14.30 -6.80 4.05
C ASN A 94 -13.20 -7.82 4.37
N ASP A 95 -13.35 -9.08 3.93
CA ASP A 95 -12.39 -10.16 4.21
C ASP A 95 -11.03 -9.90 3.53
N VAL A 96 -11.00 -9.03 2.51
CA VAL A 96 -9.75 -8.58 1.85
C VAL A 96 -8.82 -7.87 2.82
N PHE A 97 -9.36 -7.19 3.83
CA PHE A 97 -8.58 -6.53 4.88
C PHE A 97 -8.28 -7.43 6.08
N ASP A 98 -8.90 -8.61 6.15
CA ASP A 98 -8.70 -9.60 7.20
C ASP A 98 -7.79 -10.74 6.75
N TYR A 99 -7.04 -10.54 5.66
CA TYR A 99 -6.10 -11.52 5.16
C TYR A 99 -5.01 -11.80 6.21
N ASP A 100 -4.90 -13.07 6.60
CA ASP A 100 -4.04 -13.52 7.70
C ASP A 100 -2.54 -13.47 7.32
N ASN A 101 -1.67 -13.71 8.30
CA ASN A 101 -0.22 -13.86 8.14
C ASN A 101 0.44 -12.62 7.53
N ASN A 102 0.28 -11.52 8.25
CA ASN A 102 0.73 -10.20 7.87
C ASN A 102 1.35 -9.48 9.05
N ASP A 103 2.55 -8.93 8.89
CA ASP A 103 3.27 -8.23 9.94
C ASP A 103 2.99 -6.71 9.87
N GLY A 104 2.88 -6.12 8.68
CA GLY A 104 2.60 -4.68 8.49
C GLY A 104 1.67 -4.37 7.31
N ARG A 105 1.02 -3.20 7.30
CA ARG A 105 0.07 -2.79 6.25
C ARG A 105 0.34 -1.37 5.79
N LEU A 106 0.09 -1.11 4.51
CA LEU A 106 0.14 0.22 3.91
C LEU A 106 -1.20 0.48 3.23
N TYR A 107 -1.80 1.61 3.57
CA TYR A 107 -3.01 2.13 2.95
C TYR A 107 -2.65 3.39 2.16
N ILE A 108 -3.08 3.46 0.91
CA ILE A 108 -2.94 4.64 0.05
C ILE A 108 -4.31 4.96 -0.52
N ASP A 109 -4.85 6.12 -0.17
CA ASP A 109 -6.14 6.62 -0.61
C ASP A 109 -5.96 7.76 -1.59
N VAL A 110 -6.40 7.55 -2.82
CA VAL A 110 -6.32 8.52 -3.91
C VAL A 110 -7.74 8.97 -4.25
N ARG A 111 -8.13 10.15 -3.76
CA ARG A 111 -9.46 10.71 -4.01
C ARG A 111 -9.41 12.22 -4.20
N ASN A 112 -10.13 12.72 -5.19
CA ASN A 112 -10.27 14.17 -5.45
C ASN A 112 -8.90 14.88 -5.53
N ASP A 113 -7.97 14.31 -6.30
CA ASP A 113 -6.59 14.78 -6.49
C ASP A 113 -5.73 14.85 -5.21
N LYS A 114 -6.23 14.30 -4.10
CA LYS A 114 -5.50 14.20 -2.83
C LYS A 114 -5.00 12.76 -2.66
N ILE A 115 -3.74 12.64 -2.24
CA ILE A 115 -3.17 11.38 -1.82
C ILE A 115 -3.08 11.41 -0.30
N LYS A 116 -3.68 10.41 0.33
CA LYS A 116 -3.47 10.13 1.74
C LYS A 116 -2.85 8.77 1.91
N TYR A 117 -2.08 8.60 2.96
CA TYR A 117 -1.45 7.33 3.26
C TYR A 117 -1.45 7.05 4.75
N CYS A 118 -1.31 5.80 5.12
CA CYS A 118 -0.79 5.45 6.43
C CYS A 118 -0.19 4.04 6.43
N PHE A 119 0.73 3.84 7.36
CA PHE A 119 1.19 2.51 7.72
C PHE A 119 0.44 2.05 8.96
N MET A 120 0.23 0.74 9.07
CA MET A 120 -0.33 0.08 10.23
C MET A 120 0.51 -1.16 10.55
N SER A 121 0.46 -1.61 11.80
CA SER A 121 0.91 -2.94 12.18
C SER A 121 -0.09 -4.01 11.70
N CYS A 122 0.10 -5.25 12.15
CA CYS A 122 -0.61 -6.44 11.71
C CYS A 122 -2.16 -6.44 11.87
N ASN A 123 -2.73 -5.62 12.77
CA ASN A 123 -4.13 -5.79 13.21
C ASN A 123 -5.10 -4.62 12.91
N ASN A 124 -4.73 -3.61 12.11
CA ASN A 124 -5.52 -2.36 11.96
C ASN A 124 -5.85 -1.63 13.27
N GLU A 125 -5.33 -2.11 14.39
CA GLU A 125 -5.45 -1.51 15.71
C GLU A 125 -4.35 -0.48 15.90
N GLY A 126 -4.64 0.55 16.71
CA GLY A 126 -3.70 1.62 17.01
C GLY A 126 -3.88 2.87 16.16
N ASN A 127 -2.82 3.67 16.06
CA ASN A 127 -2.81 4.93 15.32
C ASN A 127 -2.19 4.71 13.93
N PRO A 128 -2.75 5.33 12.87
CA PRO A 128 -2.06 5.50 11.59
C PRO A 128 -0.64 6.02 11.80
N MET A 129 0.34 5.32 11.23
CA MET A 129 1.76 5.66 11.33
C MET A 129 2.25 6.36 10.06
N THR A 130 3.11 7.34 10.24
CA THR A 130 4.00 7.87 9.20
C THR A 130 5.02 6.81 8.78
N ALA A 131 5.74 7.08 7.69
CA ALA A 131 6.83 6.21 7.23
C ALA A 131 7.94 6.02 8.28
N GLU A 132 8.29 7.07 9.03
CA GLU A 132 9.33 6.98 10.05
C GLU A 132 8.85 6.22 11.30
N GLU A 133 7.61 6.45 11.75
CA GLU A 133 7.01 5.69 12.85
C GLU A 133 6.92 4.20 12.52
N TYR A 134 6.55 3.86 11.28
CA TYR A 134 6.55 2.48 10.81
C TYR A 134 7.95 1.85 10.85
N MET A 135 8.99 2.56 10.41
CA MET A 135 10.37 2.07 10.46
C MET A 135 10.85 1.85 11.90
N ASN A 136 10.48 2.74 12.82
CA ASN A 136 10.77 2.55 14.24
C ASN A 136 10.03 1.34 14.81
N TRP A 137 8.77 1.10 14.42
CA TRP A 137 8.03 -0.08 14.85
C TRP A 137 8.63 -1.38 14.30
N ASP A 138 8.95 -1.44 13.00
CA ASP A 138 9.41 -2.66 12.31
C ASP A 138 10.79 -3.15 12.81
N TYR A 139 11.66 -2.20 13.19
CA TYR A 139 13.01 -2.49 13.70
C TYR A 139 13.14 -2.43 15.23
N ALA A 140 12.04 -2.23 15.97
CA ALA A 140 12.07 -2.04 17.43
C ALA A 140 12.97 -0.89 17.89
N GLU A 141 12.81 0.27 17.23
CA GLU A 141 13.58 1.51 17.37
C GLU A 141 15.01 1.42 16.78
N ASN A 142 15.60 2.56 16.43
CA ASN A 142 16.96 2.65 15.88
C ASN A 142 17.22 1.87 14.56
N TRP A 143 16.26 1.85 13.64
CA TRP A 143 16.41 1.21 12.32
C TRP A 143 17.70 1.57 11.56
N ARG A 144 18.28 2.76 11.82
CA ARG A 144 19.57 3.21 11.25
C ARG A 144 20.76 2.34 11.66
N GLU A 145 20.69 1.63 12.79
CA GLU A 145 21.75 0.70 13.21
C GLU A 145 21.68 -0.64 12.45
N HIS A 146 20.53 -0.93 11.85
CA HIS A 146 20.27 -2.18 11.12
C HIS A 146 20.53 -2.08 9.62
N LEU A 147 20.69 -0.86 9.09
CA LEU A 147 20.85 -0.59 7.68
C LEU A 147 22.22 0.01 7.35
N ASN A 148 22.69 -0.23 6.13
CA ASN A 148 23.90 0.40 5.64
C ASN A 148 23.67 1.87 5.26
N LYS A 149 24.75 2.62 5.01
CA LYS A 149 24.67 4.07 4.73
C LYS A 149 23.83 4.41 3.50
N GLU A 150 23.86 3.59 2.46
CA GLU A 150 23.07 3.81 1.25
C GLU A 150 21.59 3.56 1.50
N GLU A 151 21.29 2.50 2.26
CA GLU A 151 19.94 2.15 2.72
C GLU A 151 19.31 3.24 3.58
N ILE A 152 20.06 3.76 4.55
CA ILE A 152 19.63 4.90 5.36
C ILE A 152 19.33 6.10 4.46
N LYS A 153 20.24 6.43 3.54
CA LYS A 153 20.12 7.60 2.69
C LYS A 153 18.88 7.54 1.79
N TYR A 154 18.63 6.42 1.10
CA TYR A 154 17.43 6.34 0.27
C TYR A 154 16.15 6.27 1.11
N THR A 155 16.18 5.65 2.29
CA THR A 155 15.02 5.54 3.18
C THR A 155 14.60 6.92 3.68
N GLU A 156 15.54 7.74 4.16
CA GLU A 156 15.28 9.12 4.59
C GLU A 156 14.79 10.00 3.42
N LYS A 157 15.38 9.83 2.23
CA LYS A 157 14.89 10.51 1.04
C LYS A 157 13.44 10.13 0.75
N ASN A 158 13.10 8.85 0.86
CA ASN A 158 11.76 8.35 0.61
C ASN A 158 10.74 8.88 1.63
N PHE A 159 11.10 9.00 2.92
CA PHE A 159 10.27 9.67 3.91
C PHE A 159 9.90 11.08 3.48
N ASN A 160 10.90 11.87 3.09
CA ASN A 160 10.71 13.26 2.68
C ASN A 160 9.81 13.35 1.45
N THR A 161 10.01 12.49 0.46
CA THR A 161 9.15 12.44 -0.73
C THR A 161 7.71 12.09 -0.36
N ILE A 162 7.49 11.04 0.42
CA ILE A 162 6.14 10.63 0.85
C ILE A 162 5.44 11.79 1.58
N ASN A 163 6.11 12.40 2.56
CA ASN A 163 5.56 13.49 3.36
C ASN A 163 5.29 14.76 2.53
N SER A 164 6.00 14.95 1.42
CA SER A 164 5.76 16.09 0.52
C SER A 164 4.57 15.89 -0.44
N LEU A 165 4.28 14.63 -0.82
CA LEU A 165 3.29 14.30 -1.86
C LEU A 165 1.95 13.80 -1.29
N ALA A 166 1.96 13.29 -0.05
CA ALA A 166 0.80 12.66 0.56
C ALA A 166 0.64 13.07 2.03
N ALA A 167 -0.60 13.16 2.48
CA ALA A 167 -0.94 13.44 3.87
C ALA A 167 -1.17 12.15 4.67
N LEU A 168 -0.77 12.13 5.94
CA LEU A 168 -1.09 11.03 6.84
C LEU A 168 -2.62 10.95 7.05
N MET A 169 -3.19 9.74 6.95
CA MET A 169 -4.60 9.52 7.25
C MET A 169 -4.89 9.68 8.73
N THR A 170 -6.07 10.22 9.04
CA THR A 170 -6.64 10.09 10.39
C THR A 170 -7.22 8.69 10.61
N LYS A 171 -7.51 8.34 11.87
CA LYS A 171 -8.23 7.09 12.19
C LYS A 171 -9.58 6.99 11.49
N GLU A 172 -10.31 8.11 11.43
CA GLU A 172 -11.62 8.15 10.78
C GLU A 172 -11.49 7.89 9.28
N GLU A 173 -10.46 8.46 8.65
CA GLU A 173 -10.18 8.27 7.22
C GLU A 173 -9.76 6.84 6.91
N LEU A 174 -8.94 6.22 7.77
CA LEU A 174 -8.59 4.80 7.66
C LEU A 174 -9.83 3.91 7.86
N ASN A 175 -10.68 4.21 8.85
CA ASN A 175 -11.93 3.47 9.04
C ASN A 175 -12.86 3.61 7.83
N ASN A 176 -12.95 4.80 7.23
CA ASN A 176 -13.67 5.03 5.98
C ASN A 176 -13.02 4.31 4.79
N PHE A 177 -11.70 4.11 4.82
CA PHE A 177 -11.01 3.26 3.87
C PHE A 177 -11.49 1.81 4.01
N ILE A 178 -11.28 1.20 5.16
CA ILE A 178 -11.54 -0.23 5.37
C ILE A 178 -13.02 -0.58 5.14
N ASN A 179 -13.94 0.29 5.56
CA ASN A 179 -15.38 0.07 5.44
C ASN A 179 -16.00 0.62 4.14
N GLY A 180 -15.17 0.94 3.14
CA GLY A 180 -15.63 1.44 1.84
C GLY A 180 -16.35 0.37 1.01
N ASP A 181 -17.19 0.80 0.07
CA ASP A 181 -17.75 -0.10 -0.95
C ASP A 181 -16.75 -0.29 -2.10
N TYR A 182 -16.23 -1.51 -2.20
CA TYR A 182 -15.27 -1.93 -3.23
C TYR A 182 -15.88 -2.85 -4.29
N SER A 183 -17.20 -3.01 -4.33
CA SER A 183 -17.87 -4.04 -5.16
C SER A 183 -17.50 -3.96 -6.64
N ASN A 184 -17.18 -2.77 -7.14
CA ASN A 184 -16.71 -2.58 -8.51
C ASN A 184 -15.31 -3.16 -8.78
N SER A 185 -14.46 -3.30 -7.76
CA SER A 185 -13.11 -3.89 -7.88
C SER A 185 -13.11 -5.40 -8.17
N PHE A 186 -14.25 -6.04 -7.94
CA PHE A 186 -14.43 -7.49 -8.13
C PHE A 186 -15.24 -7.81 -9.39
N LYS A 187 -15.80 -6.80 -10.06
CA LYS A 187 -16.43 -6.97 -11.38
C LYS A 187 -15.32 -7.14 -12.43
N ASN A 188 -15.45 -8.18 -13.25
CA ASN A 188 -14.46 -8.52 -14.29
C ASN A 188 -14.10 -7.31 -15.18
N ASP A 189 -12.80 -7.05 -15.33
CA ASP A 189 -12.18 -5.99 -16.14
C ASP A 189 -12.05 -6.36 -17.63
#